data_AF-A0A2H0EPM8-F1
#
_entry.id   AF-A0A2H0EPM8-F1
#
_cell.length_a   1.000
_cell.length_b   1.000
_cell.length_c   1.000
_cell.angle_alpha   90.00
_cell.angle_beta   90.00
_cell.angle_gamma   90.00
#
_symmetry.space_group_name_H-M   'P 1'
#
loop_
_entity.id
_entity.type
_entity.pdbx_description
1 polymer ?
#
loop_
_entity_poly.entity_id
_entity_poly.type
_entity_poly.pdbx_seq_one_letter_code
_entity_poly.pdbx_strand_id
1 'polypeptide(L)'
;MLCGGALATPAAAPGAAVAAFLRARAQASITPAAKAAAAALGRPVGRISFRDTRSRWGSCTARGDLAFSWRLAMAPPAVRDYVAAHEAAHLVEMNHAPAFWRLVERLRPDYRAERAWLRAEGAQLHRYRFTPATA
;
A
#
# COMPACT_ATOMS: atom_id res chain seq x y z
N MET A 1 -13.00 17.76 -2.17
CA MET A 1 -12.40 18.37 -0.98
C MET A 1 -12.90 17.61 0.25
N LEU A 2 -12.10 17.46 1.31
CA LEU A 2 -12.61 16.94 2.59
C LEU A 2 -13.26 18.10 3.35
N CYS A 3 -14.57 18.03 3.56
CA CYS A 3 -15.34 19.02 4.31
C CYS A 3 -16.02 18.30 5.48
N GLY A 4 -15.60 18.56 6.72
CA GLY A 4 -16.22 17.97 7.92
C GLY A 4 -16.23 16.44 7.96
N GLY A 5 -15.22 15.78 7.38
CA GLY A 5 -15.16 14.31 7.28
C GLY A 5 -15.88 13.71 6.07
N ALA A 6 -16.60 14.50 5.28
CA ALA A 6 -17.19 14.08 4.01
C ALA A 6 -16.27 14.43 2.83
N LEU A 7 -16.26 13.58 1.80
CA LEU A 7 -15.59 13.87 0.53
C LEU A 7 -16.59 14.50 -0.44
N ALA A 8 -16.47 15.81 -0.68
CA ALA A 8 -17.23 16.49 -1.72
C ALA A 8 -16.64 16.16 -3.11
N THR A 9 -17.48 15.66 -4.01
CA THR A 9 -17.13 15.29 -5.39
C THR A 9 -17.98 16.06 -6.40
N PRO A 10 -17.47 16.34 -7.62
CA PRO A 10 -18.32 16.81 -8.72
C PRO A 10 -19.45 15.82 -9.01
N ALA A 11 -20.64 16.32 -9.34
CA ALA A 11 -21.84 15.48 -9.53
C ALA A 11 -21.72 14.46 -10.67
N ALA A 12 -20.94 14.77 -11.72
CA ALA A 12 -20.88 13.97 -12.94
C ALA A 12 -20.12 12.62 -12.79
N ALA A 13 -19.20 12.49 -11.83
CA ALA A 13 -18.34 11.30 -11.72
C ALA A 13 -17.85 11.01 -10.28
N PRO A 14 -18.76 10.77 -9.32
CA PRO A 14 -18.40 10.57 -7.92
C PRO A 14 -17.45 9.39 -7.71
N GLY A 15 -17.65 8.27 -8.41
CA GLY A 15 -16.78 7.09 -8.30
C GLY A 15 -15.33 7.37 -8.72
N ALA A 16 -15.13 8.05 -9.85
CA ALA A 16 -13.81 8.46 -10.32
C ALA A 16 -13.13 9.44 -9.34
N ALA A 17 -13.90 10.39 -8.79
CA ALA A 17 -13.40 11.34 -7.80
C ALA A 17 -12.98 10.65 -6.49
N VAL A 18 -13.75 9.66 -6.01
CA VAL A 18 -13.40 8.85 -4.83
C VAL A 18 -12.13 8.02 -5.11
N ALA A 19 -12.02 7.38 -6.27
CA ALA A 19 -10.82 6.63 -6.63
C ALA A 19 -9.57 7.52 -6.68
N ALA A 20 -9.68 8.71 -7.28
CA ALA A 20 -8.60 9.70 -7.30
C ALA A 20 -8.19 10.13 -5.88
N PHE A 21 -9.17 10.39 -5.01
CA PHE A 21 -8.92 10.70 -3.61
C PHE A 21 -8.22 9.57 -2.86
N LEU A 22 -8.69 8.32 -3.00
CA LEU A 22 -8.06 7.16 -2.37
C LEU A 22 -6.63 6.95 -2.88
N ARG A 23 -6.39 7.15 -4.18
CA ARG A 23 -5.04 7.10 -4.76
C ARG A 23 -4.12 8.15 -4.15
N ALA A 24 -4.59 9.39 -4.02
CA ALA A 24 -3.83 10.46 -3.38
C ALA A 24 -3.55 10.14 -1.90
N ARG A 25 -4.54 9.59 -1.17
CA ARG A 25 -4.39 9.17 0.23
C ARG A 25 -3.39 8.03 0.39
N ALA A 26 -3.41 7.02 -0.48
CA ALA A 26 -2.42 5.95 -0.51
C ALA A 26 -1.02 6.54 -0.71
N GLN A 27 -0.86 7.42 -1.71
CA GLN A 27 0.42 8.07 -1.98
C GLN A 27 0.93 8.86 -0.78
N ALA A 28 0.08 9.70 -0.18
CA ALA A 28 0.45 10.55 0.95
C ALA A 28 0.83 9.75 2.21
N SER A 29 0.20 8.58 2.45
CA SER A 29 0.46 7.78 3.64
C SER A 29 1.54 6.71 3.47
N ILE A 30 1.61 6.03 2.32
CA ILE A 30 2.51 4.89 2.11
C ILE A 30 3.91 5.35 1.68
N THR A 31 4.00 6.43 0.90
CA THR A 31 5.31 6.96 0.44
C THR A 31 6.27 7.29 1.60
N PRO A 32 5.87 8.07 2.64
CA PRO A 32 6.76 8.34 3.75
C PRO A 32 7.11 7.07 4.54
N ALA A 33 6.15 6.16 4.76
CA ALA A 33 6.40 4.90 5.45
C ALA A 33 7.44 4.02 4.72
N ALA A 34 7.31 3.89 3.39
CA ALA A 34 8.26 3.12 2.58
C ALA A 34 9.66 3.75 2.60
N LYS A 35 9.75 5.08 2.51
CA LYS A 35 11.03 5.81 2.60
C LYS A 35 11.67 5.67 3.98
N ALA A 36 10.90 5.77 5.05
CA ALA A 36 11.39 5.60 6.42
C ALA A 36 11.90 4.17 6.66
N ALA A 37 11.15 3.16 6.20
CA ALA A 37 11.57 1.77 6.29
C ALA A 37 12.86 1.51 5.51
N ALA A 38 12.97 2.02 4.28
CA ALA A 38 14.19 1.90 3.48
C ALA A 38 15.39 2.63 4.11
N ALA A 39 15.17 3.82 4.68
CA ALA A 39 16.20 4.56 5.40
C ALA A 39 16.71 3.80 6.63
N ALA A 40 15.83 3.14 7.38
CA ALA A 40 16.20 2.27 8.50
C ALA A 40 17.02 1.03 8.06
N LEU A 41 16.97 0.66 6.78
CA LEU A 41 17.82 -0.37 6.17
C LEU A 41 19.10 0.19 5.53
N GLY A 42 19.28 1.51 5.50
CA GLY A 42 20.37 2.15 4.77
C GLY A 42 20.29 1.96 3.25
N ARG A 43 19.08 1.80 2.70
CA ARG A 43 18.87 1.54 1.26
C ARG A 43 18.17 2.71 0.58
N PRO A 44 18.61 3.10 -0.63
CA PRO A 44 17.87 4.07 -1.44
C PRO A 44 16.58 3.44 -1.97
N VAL A 45 15.57 4.28 -2.22
CA VAL A 45 14.35 3.87 -2.91
C VAL A 45 14.38 4.47 -4.32
N GLY A 46 14.08 3.65 -5.32
CA GLY A 46 13.87 4.09 -6.69
C GLY A 46 12.50 4.75 -6.87
N ARG A 47 11.84 4.48 -8.01
CA ARG A 47 10.51 5.01 -8.27
C ARG A 47 9.49 4.34 -7.33
N ILE A 48 8.60 5.15 -6.74
CA ILE A 48 7.41 4.66 -6.03
C ILE A 48 6.19 4.87 -6.93
N SER A 49 5.42 3.81 -7.16
CA SER A 49 4.21 3.87 -7.99
C SER A 49 2.99 3.25 -7.30
N PHE A 50 1.80 3.71 -7.68
CA PHE A 50 0.53 3.23 -7.15
C PHE A 50 -0.33 2.67 -8.28
N ARG A 51 -0.88 1.46 -8.14
CA ARG A 51 -1.59 0.72 -9.20
C ARG A 51 -2.87 0.08 -8.67
N ASP A 52 -3.80 -0.31 -9.53
CA ASP A 52 -4.98 -1.11 -9.14
C ASP A 52 -4.72 -2.61 -9.32
N THR A 53 -3.60 -3.12 -8.78
CA THR A 53 -3.26 -4.54 -8.88
C THR A 53 -4.14 -5.36 -7.95
N ARG A 54 -4.64 -6.51 -8.45
CA ARG A 54 -5.49 -7.44 -7.69
C ARG A 54 -4.77 -8.66 -7.14
N SER A 55 -3.63 -9.04 -7.74
CA SER A 55 -2.88 -10.25 -7.35
C SER A 55 -1.89 -10.00 -6.21
N ARG A 56 -1.56 -8.74 -5.91
CA ARG A 56 -0.58 -8.36 -4.89
C ARG A 56 -0.82 -6.96 -4.35
N TRP A 57 -0.45 -6.76 -3.09
CA TRP A 57 -0.54 -5.49 -2.37
C TRP A 57 0.65 -4.57 -2.64
N GLY A 58 1.82 -5.14 -2.94
CA GLY A 58 2.99 -4.41 -3.38
C GLY A 58 3.96 -5.29 -4.18
N SER A 59 5.04 -4.66 -4.65
CA SER A 59 6.20 -5.35 -5.23
C SER A 59 7.42 -4.44 -5.21
N CYS A 60 8.60 -5.03 -5.11
CA CYS A 60 9.89 -4.39 -5.37
C CYS A 60 10.55 -5.01 -6.61
N THR A 61 11.22 -4.19 -7.42
CA THR A 61 12.06 -4.68 -8.53
C THR A 61 13.52 -4.78 -8.08
N ALA A 62 14.35 -5.51 -8.84
CA ALA A 62 15.79 -5.60 -8.58
C ALA A 62 16.52 -4.24 -8.63
N ARG A 63 15.94 -3.23 -9.30
CA ARG A 63 16.47 -1.85 -9.34
C ARG A 63 16.04 -0.99 -8.14
N GLY A 64 15.22 -1.53 -7.23
CA GLY A 64 14.70 -0.79 -6.07
C GLY A 64 13.47 0.08 -6.36
N ASP A 65 12.81 -0.10 -7.51
CA ASP A 65 11.49 0.50 -7.76
C ASP A 65 10.42 -0.23 -6.95
N LEU A 66 9.60 0.51 -6.20
CA LEU A 66 8.49 0.01 -5.41
C LEU A 66 7.15 0.29 -6.10
N ALA A 67 6.24 -0.66 -6.04
CA ALA A 67 4.86 -0.48 -6.46
C ALA A 67 3.91 -0.94 -5.36
N PHE A 68 2.80 -0.22 -5.20
CA PHE A 68 1.78 -0.51 -4.20
C PHE A 68 0.40 -0.51 -4.84
N SER A 69 -0.51 -1.31 -4.29
CA SER A 69 -1.94 -1.19 -4.59
C SER A 69 -2.50 0.05 -3.91
N TRP A 70 -3.11 0.98 -4.66
CA TRP A 70 -3.70 2.17 -4.04
C TRP A 70 -4.89 1.86 -3.12
N ARG A 71 -5.48 0.66 -3.26
CA ARG A 71 -6.58 0.21 -2.39
C ARG A 71 -6.17 0.07 -0.93
N LEU A 72 -4.87 -0.01 -0.64
CA LEU A 72 -4.34 0.05 0.72
C LEU A 72 -4.74 1.33 1.46
N ALA A 73 -5.15 2.41 0.77
CA ALA A 73 -5.74 3.60 1.41
C ALA A 73 -6.97 3.28 2.29
N MET A 74 -7.68 2.19 1.99
CA MET A 74 -8.86 1.71 2.72
C MET A 74 -8.50 0.73 3.85
N ALA A 75 -7.24 0.31 3.96
CA ALA A 75 -6.78 -0.57 5.02
C ALA A 75 -6.43 0.21 6.31
N PRO A 76 -6.41 -0.45 7.48
CA PRO A 76 -5.89 0.12 8.71
C PRO A 76 -4.48 0.73 8.51
N PRO A 77 -4.12 1.81 9.23
CA PRO A 77 -2.79 2.43 9.12
C PRO A 77 -1.65 1.43 9.29
N ALA A 78 -1.72 0.58 10.31
CA ALA A 78 -0.69 -0.41 10.58
C ALA A 78 -0.47 -1.38 9.41
N VAL A 79 -1.55 -1.79 8.72
CA VAL A 79 -1.48 -2.65 7.53
C VAL A 79 -0.75 -1.96 6.38
N ARG A 80 -1.00 -0.67 6.16
CA ARG A 80 -0.30 0.12 5.13
C ARG A 80 1.19 0.16 5.41
N ASP A 81 1.56 0.41 6.66
CA ASP A 81 2.97 0.47 7.06
C ASP A 81 3.64 -0.89 6.98
N TYR A 82 2.93 -1.97 7.32
CA TYR A 82 3.42 -3.34 7.14
C TYR A 82 3.76 -3.62 5.68
N VAL A 83 2.87 -3.30 4.74
CA VAL A 83 3.16 -3.50 3.31
C VAL A 83 4.34 -2.62 2.89
N ALA A 84 4.43 -1.38 3.36
CA ALA A 84 5.56 -0.51 3.08
C ALA A 84 6.90 -1.12 3.56
N ALA A 85 6.93 -1.66 4.79
CA ALA A 85 8.08 -2.34 5.35
C ALA A 85 8.42 -3.65 4.61
N HIS A 86 7.39 -4.40 4.19
CA HIS A 86 7.54 -5.61 3.39
C HIS A 86 8.25 -5.32 2.07
N GLU A 87 7.78 -4.31 1.33
CA GLU A 87 8.40 -3.94 0.06
C GLU A 87 9.78 -3.30 0.26
N ALA A 88 10.01 -2.57 1.35
CA ALA A 88 11.33 -2.03 1.67
C ALA A 88 12.34 -3.14 2.03
N ALA A 89 11.91 -4.20 2.71
CA ALA A 89 12.78 -5.35 3.01
C ALA A 89 13.29 -6.04 1.73
N HIS A 90 12.51 -5.98 0.64
CA HIS A 90 12.96 -6.47 -0.66
C HIS A 90 14.15 -5.69 -1.24
N LEU A 91 14.43 -4.47 -0.79
CA LEU A 91 15.65 -3.74 -1.21
C LEU A 91 16.95 -4.40 -0.75
N VAL A 92 16.86 -5.36 0.18
CA VAL A 92 17.98 -6.14 0.72
C VAL A 92 17.84 -7.62 0.35
N GLU A 93 16.64 -8.19 0.47
CA GLU A 93 16.40 -9.62 0.22
C GLU A 93 15.19 -9.84 -0.69
N MET A 94 15.42 -10.32 -1.91
CA MET A 94 14.39 -10.42 -2.96
C MET A 94 13.45 -11.61 -2.81
N ASN A 95 13.81 -12.63 -2.01
CA ASN A 95 12.97 -13.78 -1.74
C ASN A 95 12.40 -13.74 -0.31
N HIS A 96 11.37 -14.53 -0.01
CA HIS A 96 10.74 -14.56 1.32
C HIS A 96 11.40 -15.56 2.30
N ALA A 97 12.73 -15.73 2.22
CA ALA A 97 13.50 -16.58 3.13
C ALA A 97 13.50 -16.04 4.58
N PRO A 98 13.99 -16.82 5.57
CA PRO A 98 14.07 -16.35 6.96
C PRO A 98 14.81 -15.01 7.13
N ALA A 99 15.83 -14.73 6.31
CA ALA A 99 16.54 -13.45 6.34
C ALA A 99 15.62 -12.26 6.02
N PHE A 100 14.74 -12.40 5.03
CA PHE A 100 13.72 -11.39 4.70
C PHE A 100 12.79 -11.13 5.88
N TRP A 101 12.25 -12.18 6.50
CA TRP A 101 11.31 -12.02 7.60
C TRP A 101 11.94 -11.36 8.83
N ARG A 102 13.23 -11.58 9.09
CA ARG A 102 13.97 -10.83 10.12
C ARG A 102 14.05 -9.34 9.82
N LEU A 103 14.22 -8.95 8.55
CA LEU A 103 14.19 -7.55 8.15
C LEU A 103 12.81 -6.94 8.37
N VAL A 104 11.75 -7.65 7.97
CA VAL A 104 10.37 -7.21 8.19
C VAL A 104 10.07 -7.06 9.67
N GLU A 105 10.43 -8.04 10.50
CA GLU A 105 10.21 -8.02 11.95
C GLU A 105 10.98 -6.87 12.63
N ARG A 106 12.21 -6.58 12.18
CA ARG A 106 12.99 -5.42 12.66
C ARG A 106 12.31 -4.09 12.31
N LEU A 107 11.74 -3.97 11.12
CA LEU A 107 11.06 -2.75 10.68
C LEU A 107 9.67 -2.60 11.31
N ARG A 108 8.98 -3.73 11.53
CA ARG A 108 7.61 -3.82 12.04
C ARG A 108 7.47 -5.08 12.91
N PRO A 109 7.69 -4.95 14.24
CA PRO A 109 7.60 -6.09 15.15
C PRO A 109 6.23 -6.79 15.13
N ASP A 110 5.14 -6.02 14.98
CA ASP A 110 3.77 -6.55 15.05
C ASP A 110 3.26 -7.18 13.75
N TYR A 111 4.09 -7.23 12.68
CA TYR A 111 3.69 -7.51 11.29
C TYR A 111 2.77 -8.72 11.06
N ARG A 112 2.81 -9.69 11.97
CA ARG A 112 2.03 -10.93 11.90
C ARG A 112 0.54 -10.63 11.96
N ALA A 113 0.12 -9.67 12.78
CA ALA A 113 -1.27 -9.26 12.89
C ALA A 113 -1.75 -8.58 11.60
N GLU A 114 -0.96 -7.67 11.03
CA GLU A 114 -1.28 -6.98 9.78
C GLU A 114 -1.29 -7.93 8.58
N ARG A 115 -0.36 -8.90 8.56
CA ARG A 115 -0.32 -9.95 7.55
C ARG A 115 -1.55 -10.86 7.65
N ALA A 116 -1.99 -11.20 8.86
CA ALA A 116 -3.22 -11.96 9.08
C ALA A 116 -4.44 -11.16 8.60
N TRP A 117 -4.50 -9.86 8.92
CA TRP A 117 -5.56 -8.97 8.44
C TRP A 117 -5.62 -8.93 6.91
N LEU A 118 -4.50 -8.78 6.20
CA LEU A 118 -4.50 -8.76 4.73
C LEU A 118 -5.01 -10.07 4.12
N ARG A 119 -4.79 -11.20 4.78
CA ARG A 119 -5.28 -12.51 4.33
C ARG A 119 -6.78 -12.64 4.53
N ALA A 120 -7.30 -12.17 5.65
CA ALA A 120 -8.72 -12.27 5.98
C ALA A 120 -9.57 -11.22 5.24
N GLU A 121 -9.13 -9.97 5.27
CA GLU A 121 -9.93 -8.81 4.87
C GLU A 121 -9.50 -8.20 3.53
N GLY A 122 -8.27 -8.46 3.07
CA GLY A 122 -7.72 -7.80 1.89
C GLY A 122 -8.57 -7.99 0.63
N ALA A 123 -9.13 -9.18 0.42
CA ALA A 123 -9.99 -9.47 -0.72
C ALA A 123 -11.24 -8.55 -0.76
N GLN A 124 -11.75 -8.12 0.40
CA GLN A 124 -12.91 -7.24 0.48
C GLN A 124 -12.63 -5.86 -0.11
N LEU A 125 -11.40 -5.35 0.02
CA LEU A 125 -11.01 -4.07 -0.56
C LEU A 125 -11.15 -4.03 -2.09
N HIS A 126 -11.08 -5.19 -2.75
CA HIS A 126 -11.27 -5.31 -4.21
C HIS A 126 -12.74 -5.40 -4.64
N ARG A 127 -13.68 -5.56 -3.69
CA ARG A 127 -15.13 -5.58 -3.97
C ARG A 127 -15.66 -4.19 -4.31
N TYR A 128 -15.05 -3.12 -3.78
CA TYR A 128 -15.41 -1.75 -4.13
C TYR A 128 -15.12 -1.46 -5.60
N ARG A 129 -16.17 -1.05 -6.34
CA ARG A 129 -16.11 -0.61 -7.72
C ARG A 129 -16.27 0.90 -7.76
N PHE A 130 -15.38 1.56 -8.51
CA PHE A 130 -15.33 3.02 -8.64
C PHE A 130 -15.71 3.48 -10.05
N THR A 131 -15.84 2.54 -10.97
CA THR A 131 -16.49 2.71 -12.27
C THR A 131 -17.88 2.08 -12.19
N PRO A 132 -18.87 2.59 -12.94
CA PRO A 132 -20.15 1.90 -13.10
C PRO A 132 -19.92 0.46 -13.56
N ALA A 133 -20.79 -0.47 -13.16
CA ALA A 133 -20.87 -1.74 -13.87
C ALA A 133 -21.29 -1.41 -15.31
N THR A 134 -20.51 -1.86 -16.29
CA THR A 134 -20.98 -1.85 -17.67
C THR A 134 -22.28 -2.64 -17.71
N ALA A 135 -23.35 -2.02 -18.22
CA ALA A 135 -24.63 -2.69 -18.46
C ALA A 135 -24.46 -3.83 -19.48
#